data_AF-A0A1I6GZF3-F1
#
_entry.id   AF-A0A1I6GZF3-F1
#
_cell.length_a   1.000
_cell.length_b   1.000
_cell.length_c   1.000
_cell.angle_alpha   90.00
_cell.angle_beta   90.00
_cell.angle_gamma   90.00
#
_symmetry.space_group_name_H-M   'P 1'
#
loop_
_entity.id
_entity.type
_entity.pdbx_description
1 polymer ?
#
loop_
_entity_poly.entity_id
_entity_poly.type
_entity_poly.pdbx_seq_one_letter_code
_entity_poly.pdbx_strand_id
1 'polypeptide(L)'
;MAIDYLTHKTLKNSWRVLGRNLLPWLLAVLVTSVLGSLVQSTLNLINVLEMGTYSTWEEWRRTIIQDLITFAPFYGLIVGVAFLCAFPGALWLARKWPGLRSVLLGTSGAVGLAVAFLAANEVSAIPTLISATRNIVGFVAMMVTGIIGAWVFALTSGRPEFRSQKGFTWTHLAFPIVILIAAFALHLSMRPERQLKIDDYPLENYRVAILVDGLDQPWSMVQLPDGRRLVTERSGNIRIIDVEGALLKQPLEGVPEVFIGVQGGLLDMALSPDFERDRTIFLSYACGSSDANNLCVGRGELHGGELRDFRRIFQAEPLKDTGVQFGSRIEFLPDDTMVVSVGDGFDYREDAQDLGNHLGKLVRLNMDGSVPEDNPFVGQEGKRPEIYSYGHRNPQGLFYHAESGRLYESEHGPYGGDEVNIIEPGVNYGWPLATEGINYPGSSITPHEELEGMRGPLNHWTPSIAPSGITVYRGDGFPEFNGDLLVSGLAGRGVFRLKLEDGDLVSDQRLFHELDKRIRDVVVGEEGELYLLTDGKSGEVIRIDPADDVEAD
;
A
#
# COMPACT_ATOMS: atom_id res chain seq x y z
N MET A 1 -6.84 -39.58 -48.43
CA MET A 1 -8.27 -39.95 -48.24
C MET A 1 -8.57 -40.63 -46.90
N ALA A 2 -8.03 -41.82 -46.57
CA ALA A 2 -8.34 -42.47 -45.28
C ALA A 2 -7.70 -41.77 -44.06
N ILE A 3 -6.50 -41.19 -44.23
CA ILE A 3 -5.80 -40.42 -43.19
C ILE A 3 -6.51 -39.07 -42.94
N ASP A 4 -6.93 -38.36 -43.98
CA ASP A 4 -7.74 -37.12 -43.86
C ASP A 4 -9.09 -37.37 -43.19
N TYR A 5 -9.76 -38.47 -43.50
CA TYR A 5 -11.08 -38.76 -42.91
C TYR A 5 -10.97 -39.09 -41.41
N LEU A 6 -9.89 -39.75 -40.99
CA LEU A 6 -9.64 -40.09 -39.60
C LEU A 6 -9.21 -38.86 -38.77
N THR A 7 -8.33 -38.00 -39.28
CA THR A 7 -7.96 -36.72 -38.61
C THR A 7 -9.15 -35.77 -38.56
N HIS A 8 -9.95 -35.65 -39.61
CA HIS A 8 -11.08 -34.74 -39.63
C HIS A 8 -12.21 -35.17 -38.68
N LYS A 9 -12.43 -36.47 -38.49
CA LYS A 9 -13.47 -37.02 -37.60
C LYS A 9 -13.05 -37.02 -36.13
N THR A 10 -11.77 -37.28 -35.82
CA THR A 10 -11.23 -37.13 -34.46
C THR A 10 -11.13 -35.67 -34.05
N LEU A 11 -10.72 -34.76 -34.94
CA LEU A 11 -10.79 -33.31 -34.71
C LEU A 11 -12.24 -32.87 -34.48
N LYS A 12 -13.18 -33.23 -35.35
CA LYS A 12 -14.60 -32.81 -35.23
C LYS A 12 -15.29 -33.36 -33.96
N ASN A 13 -14.93 -34.57 -33.53
CA ASN A 13 -15.39 -35.11 -32.24
C ASN A 13 -14.72 -34.40 -31.05
N SER A 14 -13.43 -34.08 -31.16
CA SER A 14 -12.71 -33.32 -30.13
C SER A 14 -13.30 -31.91 -29.98
N TRP A 15 -13.56 -31.19 -31.07
CA TRP A 15 -14.24 -29.89 -31.09
C TRP A 15 -15.67 -29.95 -30.53
N ARG A 16 -16.43 -31.01 -30.81
CA ARG A 16 -17.77 -31.21 -30.24
C ARG A 16 -17.76 -31.48 -28.74
N VAL A 17 -16.80 -32.26 -28.24
CA VAL A 17 -16.68 -32.56 -26.81
C VAL A 17 -16.06 -31.37 -26.05
N LEU A 18 -15.10 -30.67 -26.66
CA LEU A 18 -14.53 -29.41 -26.15
C LEU A 18 -15.63 -28.35 -26.03
N GLY A 19 -16.40 -28.10 -27.10
CA GLY A 19 -17.48 -27.11 -27.11
C GLY A 19 -18.63 -27.39 -26.12
N ARG A 20 -18.89 -28.66 -25.76
CA ARG A 20 -20.02 -29.04 -24.90
C ARG A 20 -19.94 -28.45 -23.49
N ASN A 21 -18.74 -28.27 -22.94
CA ASN A 21 -18.53 -27.73 -21.60
C ASN A 21 -17.66 -26.47 -21.58
N LEU A 22 -16.77 -26.28 -22.57
CA LEU A 22 -15.91 -25.09 -22.61
C LEU A 22 -16.72 -23.81 -22.85
N LEU A 23 -17.65 -23.79 -23.81
CA LEU A 23 -18.44 -22.61 -24.10
C LEU A 23 -19.40 -22.24 -22.94
N PRO A 24 -20.14 -23.20 -22.33
CA PRO A 24 -20.87 -22.95 -21.09
C PRO A 24 -19.99 -22.43 -19.94
N TRP A 25 -18.78 -22.96 -19.79
CA TRP A 25 -17.85 -22.52 -18.75
C TRP A 25 -17.36 -21.09 -19.01
N LEU A 26 -16.96 -20.77 -20.25
CA LEU A 26 -16.56 -19.41 -20.63
C LEU A 26 -17.71 -18.41 -20.41
N LEU A 27 -18.93 -18.78 -20.77
CA LEU A 27 -20.09 -17.94 -20.54
C LEU A 27 -20.36 -17.73 -19.04
N ALA A 28 -20.23 -18.78 -18.23
CA ALA A 28 -20.37 -18.69 -16.79
C ALA A 28 -19.30 -17.78 -16.17
N VAL A 29 -18.05 -17.93 -16.59
CA VAL A 29 -16.94 -17.06 -16.16
C VAL A 29 -17.24 -15.62 -16.55
N LEU A 30 -17.60 -15.35 -17.80
CA LEU A 30 -17.92 -14.00 -18.28
C LEU A 30 -19.06 -13.36 -17.47
N VAL A 31 -20.18 -14.08 -17.29
CA VAL A 31 -21.33 -13.55 -16.55
C VAL A 31 -20.96 -13.27 -15.10
N THR A 32 -20.30 -14.19 -14.40
CA THR A 32 -19.86 -13.96 -13.02
C THR A 32 -18.86 -12.81 -12.95
N SER A 33 -17.98 -12.66 -13.93
CA SER A 33 -16.97 -11.60 -13.94
C SER A 33 -17.61 -10.21 -14.07
N VAL A 34 -18.56 -10.07 -15.00
CA VAL A 34 -19.33 -8.83 -15.20
C VAL A 34 -20.15 -8.51 -13.96
N LEU A 35 -20.88 -9.50 -13.40
CA LEU A 35 -21.68 -9.28 -12.19
C LEU A 35 -20.82 -8.93 -10.98
N GLY A 36 -19.69 -9.60 -10.78
CA GLY A 36 -18.78 -9.30 -9.68
C GLY A 36 -18.14 -7.93 -9.81
N SER A 37 -17.79 -7.51 -11.04
CA SER A 37 -17.34 -6.14 -11.30
C SER A 37 -18.42 -5.12 -10.95
N LEU A 38 -19.67 -5.36 -11.34
CA LEU A 38 -20.79 -4.49 -10.99
C LEU A 38 -20.99 -4.40 -9.47
N VAL A 39 -20.94 -5.53 -8.76
CA VAL A 39 -21.02 -5.56 -7.29
C VAL A 39 -19.86 -4.76 -6.68
N GLN A 40 -18.63 -4.96 -7.16
CA GLN A 40 -17.44 -4.23 -6.71
C GLN A 40 -17.60 -2.71 -6.87
N SER A 41 -17.94 -2.24 -8.07
CA SER A 41 -18.13 -0.80 -8.34
C SER A 41 -19.26 -0.23 -7.49
N THR A 42 -20.38 -0.95 -7.40
CA THR A 42 -21.56 -0.49 -6.66
C THR A 42 -21.26 -0.33 -5.17
N LEU A 43 -20.57 -1.30 -4.55
CA LEU A 43 -20.22 -1.23 -3.13
C LEU A 43 -19.23 -0.09 -2.86
N ASN A 44 -18.22 0.10 -3.71
CA ASN A 44 -17.29 1.22 -3.56
C ASN A 44 -18.02 2.58 -3.64
N LEU A 45 -18.92 2.74 -4.63
CA LEU A 45 -19.71 3.97 -4.77
C LEU A 45 -20.69 4.19 -3.61
N ILE A 46 -21.29 3.13 -3.05
CA ILE A 46 -22.12 3.23 -1.86
C ILE A 46 -21.30 3.72 -0.67
N ASN A 47 -20.10 3.17 -0.43
CA ASN A 47 -19.24 3.61 0.67
C ASN A 47 -18.88 5.10 0.55
N VAL A 48 -18.59 5.56 -0.68
CA VAL A 48 -18.34 6.99 -0.96
C VAL A 48 -19.54 7.86 -0.59
N LEU A 49 -20.76 7.44 -0.94
CA LEU A 49 -22.00 8.12 -0.55
C LEU A 49 -22.26 8.11 0.96
N GLU A 50 -22.01 7.00 1.64
CA GLU A 50 -22.22 6.85 3.09
C GLU A 50 -21.33 7.78 3.91
N MET A 51 -20.16 8.15 3.38
CA MET A 51 -19.25 9.15 3.96
C MET A 51 -19.67 10.61 3.68
N GLY A 52 -20.86 10.83 3.11
CA GLY A 52 -21.46 12.16 2.97
C GLY A 52 -21.10 12.91 1.68
N THR A 53 -20.57 12.23 0.67
CA THR A 53 -20.36 12.83 -0.66
C THR A 53 -21.54 12.55 -1.59
N TYR A 54 -21.53 13.19 -2.75
CA TYR A 54 -22.52 13.00 -3.79
C TYR A 54 -21.84 12.57 -5.08
N SER A 55 -22.39 11.58 -5.77
CA SER A 55 -21.97 11.22 -7.11
C SER A 55 -23.15 11.27 -8.06
N THR A 56 -22.93 11.88 -9.22
CA THR A 56 -23.88 11.94 -10.32
C THR A 56 -24.03 10.58 -10.99
N TRP A 57 -25.14 10.40 -11.71
CA TRP A 57 -25.34 9.19 -12.52
C TRP A 57 -24.24 9.01 -13.59
N GLU A 58 -23.69 10.12 -14.09
CA GLU A 58 -22.62 10.07 -15.08
C GLU A 58 -21.32 9.51 -14.48
N GLU A 59 -20.96 9.94 -13.28
CA GLU A 59 -19.81 9.42 -12.53
C GLU A 59 -19.98 7.93 -12.21
N TRP A 60 -21.17 7.52 -11.74
CA TRP A 60 -21.51 6.11 -11.52
C TRP A 60 -21.31 5.28 -12.77
N ARG A 61 -21.84 5.75 -13.91
CA ARG A 61 -21.71 5.07 -15.19
C ARG A 61 -20.25 4.96 -15.62
N ARG A 62 -19.47 6.03 -15.49
CA ARG A 62 -18.04 6.07 -15.83
C ARG A 62 -17.25 5.05 -15.00
N THR A 63 -17.45 5.03 -13.69
CA THR A 63 -16.80 4.09 -12.77
C THR A 63 -17.11 2.64 -13.11
N ILE A 64 -18.38 2.31 -13.36
CA ILE A 64 -18.78 0.96 -13.75
C ILE A 64 -18.13 0.54 -15.07
N ILE A 65 -18.11 1.42 -16.08
CA ILE A 65 -17.50 1.11 -17.38
C ILE A 65 -15.98 0.91 -17.21
N GLN A 66 -15.33 1.74 -16.41
CA GLN A 66 -13.91 1.63 -16.11
C GLN A 66 -13.60 0.27 -15.49
N ASP A 67 -14.31 -0.13 -14.43
CA ASP A 67 -14.08 -1.41 -13.75
C ASP A 67 -14.35 -2.62 -14.65
N LEU A 68 -15.33 -2.54 -15.55
CA LEU A 68 -15.56 -3.59 -16.54
C LEU A 68 -14.37 -3.77 -17.50
N ILE A 69 -13.57 -2.73 -17.72
CA ILE A 69 -12.38 -2.76 -18.57
C ILE A 69 -11.15 -3.16 -17.74
N THR A 70 -10.93 -2.55 -16.58
CA THR A 70 -9.68 -2.67 -15.82
C THR A 70 -9.69 -3.81 -14.80
N PHE A 71 -10.83 -4.09 -14.16
CA PHE A 71 -10.96 -5.08 -13.09
C PHE A 71 -11.57 -6.41 -13.56
N ALA A 72 -12.67 -6.39 -14.33
CA ALA A 72 -13.39 -7.60 -14.71
C ALA A 72 -12.51 -8.67 -15.41
N PRO A 73 -11.50 -8.34 -16.25
CA PRO A 73 -10.61 -9.32 -16.85
C PRO A 73 -9.75 -10.07 -15.83
N PHE A 74 -9.22 -9.38 -14.82
CA PHE A 74 -8.50 -10.00 -13.72
C PHE A 74 -9.44 -10.85 -12.86
N TYR A 75 -10.60 -10.31 -12.51
CA TYR A 75 -11.58 -11.05 -11.72
C TYR A 75 -12.04 -12.33 -12.46
N GLY A 76 -12.17 -12.29 -13.78
CA GLY A 76 -12.47 -13.46 -14.60
C GLY A 76 -11.40 -14.56 -14.57
N LEU A 77 -10.13 -14.21 -14.33
CA LEU A 77 -9.08 -15.20 -14.06
C LEU A 77 -9.39 -15.96 -12.77
N ILE A 78 -9.68 -15.25 -11.68
CA ILE A 78 -10.01 -15.83 -10.37
C ILE A 78 -11.25 -16.72 -10.49
N VAL A 79 -12.32 -16.20 -11.09
CA VAL A 79 -13.57 -16.93 -11.32
C VAL A 79 -13.35 -18.18 -12.15
N GLY A 80 -12.55 -18.07 -13.23
CA GLY A 80 -12.22 -19.19 -14.09
C GLY A 80 -11.53 -20.31 -13.32
N VAL A 81 -10.47 -20.00 -12.58
CA VAL A 81 -9.76 -20.97 -11.74
C VAL A 81 -10.70 -21.58 -10.70
N ALA A 82 -11.50 -20.77 -10.02
CA ALA A 82 -12.48 -21.22 -9.04
C ALA A 82 -13.46 -22.26 -9.62
N PHE A 83 -14.05 -21.95 -10.78
CA PHE A 83 -15.01 -22.84 -11.44
C PHE A 83 -14.37 -24.10 -12.01
N LEU A 84 -13.13 -24.02 -12.54
CA LEU A 84 -12.37 -25.19 -12.99
C LEU A 84 -12.12 -26.19 -11.87
N CYS A 85 -11.84 -25.70 -10.66
CA CYS A 85 -11.63 -26.53 -9.48
C CYS A 85 -12.95 -27.06 -8.90
N ALA A 86 -13.99 -26.23 -8.82
CA ALA A 86 -15.22 -26.56 -8.09
C ALA A 86 -16.21 -27.42 -8.90
N PHE A 87 -16.42 -27.13 -10.18
CA PHE A 87 -17.47 -27.78 -10.99
C PHE A 87 -17.29 -29.29 -11.18
N PRO A 88 -16.07 -29.87 -11.33
CA PRO A 88 -15.90 -31.31 -11.50
C PRO A 88 -16.52 -32.13 -10.37
N GLY A 89 -16.35 -31.72 -9.11
CA GLY A 89 -16.94 -32.38 -7.95
C GLY A 89 -18.46 -32.31 -7.95
N ALA A 90 -19.02 -31.11 -8.21
CA ALA A 90 -20.46 -30.91 -8.30
C ALA A 90 -21.10 -31.71 -9.45
N LEU A 91 -20.46 -31.76 -10.61
CA LEU A 91 -20.91 -32.56 -11.75
C LEU A 91 -20.85 -34.06 -11.46
N TRP A 92 -19.84 -34.53 -10.71
CA TRP A 92 -19.77 -35.92 -10.27
C TRP A 92 -20.92 -36.28 -9.32
N LEU A 93 -21.20 -35.43 -8.32
CA LEU A 93 -22.34 -35.61 -7.41
C LEU A 93 -23.68 -35.56 -8.14
N ALA A 94 -23.83 -34.65 -9.10
CA ALA A 94 -25.05 -34.50 -9.90
C ALA A 94 -25.37 -35.75 -10.76
N ARG A 95 -24.38 -36.63 -11.01
CA ARG A 95 -24.65 -37.95 -11.63
C ARG A 95 -25.47 -38.86 -10.72
N LYS A 96 -25.25 -38.77 -9.40
CA LYS A 96 -26.00 -39.54 -8.40
C LYS A 96 -27.37 -38.92 -8.13
N TRP A 97 -27.45 -37.59 -8.13
CA TRP A 97 -28.69 -36.85 -7.85
C TRP A 97 -28.97 -35.79 -8.93
N PRO A 98 -29.50 -36.19 -10.10
CA PRO A 98 -29.72 -35.27 -11.22
C PRO A 98 -30.67 -34.11 -10.92
N GLY A 99 -31.68 -34.33 -10.07
CA GLY A 99 -32.63 -33.30 -9.65
C GLY A 99 -31.99 -32.16 -8.82
N LEU A 100 -30.83 -32.41 -8.22
CA LEU A 100 -30.08 -31.43 -7.44
C LEU A 100 -28.97 -30.74 -8.23
N ARG A 101 -28.84 -30.99 -9.54
CA ARG A 101 -27.72 -30.49 -10.37
C ARG A 101 -27.49 -28.99 -10.21
N SER A 102 -28.54 -28.17 -10.36
CA SER A 102 -28.41 -26.71 -10.27
C SER A 102 -28.07 -26.23 -8.87
N VAL A 103 -28.55 -26.92 -7.84
CA VAL A 103 -28.22 -26.63 -6.42
C VAL A 103 -26.77 -26.98 -6.14
N LEU A 104 -26.31 -28.16 -6.56
CA LEU A 104 -24.92 -28.61 -6.40
C LEU A 104 -23.95 -27.71 -7.15
N LEU A 105 -24.27 -27.29 -8.38
CA LEU A 105 -23.45 -26.37 -9.14
C LEU A 105 -23.45 -24.97 -8.50
N GLY A 106 -24.62 -24.43 -8.16
CA GLY A 106 -24.75 -23.12 -7.50
C GLY A 106 -23.92 -23.04 -6.23
N THR A 107 -24.09 -24.01 -5.33
CA THR A 107 -23.30 -24.11 -4.08
C THR A 107 -21.81 -24.25 -4.37
N SER A 108 -21.40 -25.06 -5.35
CA SER A 108 -19.98 -25.17 -5.73
C SER A 108 -19.41 -23.89 -6.31
N GLY A 109 -20.19 -23.09 -7.05
CA GLY A 109 -19.76 -21.80 -7.58
C GLY A 109 -19.50 -20.79 -6.46
N ALA A 110 -20.42 -20.70 -5.49
CA ALA A 110 -20.25 -19.87 -4.29
C ALA A 110 -19.02 -20.29 -3.47
N VAL A 111 -18.91 -21.57 -3.11
CA VAL A 111 -17.79 -22.10 -2.31
C VAL A 111 -16.47 -21.96 -3.07
N GLY A 112 -16.47 -22.19 -4.39
CA GLY A 112 -15.28 -22.03 -5.23
C GLY A 112 -14.75 -20.61 -5.20
N LEU A 113 -15.63 -19.59 -5.31
CA LEU A 113 -15.22 -18.19 -5.19
C LEU A 113 -14.72 -17.85 -3.79
N ALA A 114 -15.42 -18.30 -2.74
CA ALA A 114 -14.98 -18.07 -1.36
C ALA A 114 -13.56 -18.61 -1.12
N VAL A 115 -13.28 -19.84 -1.55
CA VAL A 115 -11.92 -20.43 -1.47
C VAL A 115 -10.92 -19.64 -2.30
N ALA A 116 -11.30 -19.19 -3.49
CA ALA A 116 -10.42 -18.41 -4.36
C ALA A 116 -10.07 -17.04 -3.76
N PHE A 117 -11.00 -16.37 -3.08
CA PHE A 117 -10.73 -15.10 -2.39
C PHE A 117 -9.80 -15.29 -1.19
N LEU A 118 -10.07 -16.29 -0.36
CA LEU A 118 -9.21 -16.62 0.78
C LEU A 118 -7.79 -16.97 0.30
N ALA A 119 -7.69 -17.82 -0.74
CA ALA A 119 -6.40 -18.17 -1.33
C ALA A 119 -5.69 -16.95 -1.95
N ALA A 120 -6.42 -16.05 -2.61
CA ALA A 120 -5.86 -14.84 -3.18
C ALA A 120 -5.30 -13.88 -2.11
N ASN A 121 -5.98 -13.75 -0.97
CA ASN A 121 -5.50 -12.94 0.15
C ASN A 121 -4.25 -13.55 0.80
N GLU A 122 -4.19 -14.87 0.97
CA GLU A 122 -3.03 -15.58 1.55
C GLU A 122 -1.75 -15.47 0.70
N VAL A 123 -1.88 -15.40 -0.63
CA VAL A 123 -0.71 -15.30 -1.54
C VAL A 123 -0.36 -13.85 -1.88
N SER A 124 -1.22 -12.90 -1.52
CA SER A 124 -1.04 -11.48 -1.81
C SER A 124 -0.24 -10.83 -0.69
N ALA A 125 0.66 -9.90 -1.05
CA ALA A 125 1.32 -9.03 -0.07
C ALA A 125 0.39 -7.95 0.50
N ILE A 126 -0.83 -7.86 -0.02
CA ILE A 126 -1.88 -6.92 0.35
C ILE A 126 -3.01 -7.70 1.04
N PRO A 127 -3.52 -7.25 2.21
CA PRO A 127 -4.47 -8.03 3.03
C PRO A 127 -5.74 -8.47 2.30
N THR A 128 -6.43 -7.55 1.64
CA THR A 128 -7.67 -7.84 0.89
C THR A 128 -7.51 -7.44 -0.58
N LEU A 129 -7.35 -8.43 -1.46
CA LEU A 129 -7.12 -8.18 -2.89
C LEU A 129 -8.38 -7.72 -3.63
N ILE A 130 -9.55 -8.21 -3.23
CA ILE A 130 -10.83 -7.84 -3.84
C ILE A 130 -11.54 -6.92 -2.85
N SER A 131 -11.54 -5.61 -3.10
CA SER A 131 -12.00 -4.62 -2.12
C SER A 131 -13.46 -4.82 -1.66
N ALA A 132 -14.32 -5.40 -2.50
CA ALA A 132 -15.70 -5.78 -2.13
C ALA A 132 -15.75 -6.86 -1.04
N THR A 133 -14.70 -7.63 -0.82
CA THR A 133 -14.68 -8.73 0.17
C THR A 133 -14.17 -8.31 1.54
N ARG A 134 -13.93 -7.01 1.78
CA ARG A 134 -13.48 -6.47 3.08
C ARG A 134 -14.48 -6.67 4.22
N ASN A 135 -15.77 -6.72 3.90
CA ASN A 135 -16.82 -7.00 4.87
C ASN A 135 -17.70 -8.18 4.44
N ILE A 136 -18.46 -8.71 5.40
CA ILE A 136 -19.28 -9.91 5.18
C ILE A 136 -20.38 -9.70 4.14
N VAL A 137 -20.96 -8.50 4.06
CA VAL A 137 -22.04 -8.19 3.10
C VAL A 137 -21.51 -8.28 1.68
N GLY A 138 -20.39 -7.63 1.41
CA GLY A 138 -19.75 -7.67 0.10
C GLY A 138 -19.17 -9.03 -0.24
N PHE A 139 -18.60 -9.75 0.74
CA PHE A 139 -18.16 -11.14 0.56
C PHE A 139 -19.31 -12.04 0.09
N VAL A 140 -20.46 -11.97 0.77
CA VAL A 140 -21.66 -12.74 0.41
C VAL A 140 -22.20 -12.30 -0.96
N ALA A 141 -22.24 -11.00 -1.24
CA ALA A 141 -22.68 -10.48 -2.53
C ALA A 141 -21.82 -11.02 -3.68
N MET A 142 -20.50 -11.05 -3.51
CA MET A 142 -19.57 -11.64 -4.48
C MET A 142 -19.81 -13.14 -4.66
N MET A 143 -20.05 -13.90 -3.59
CA MET A 143 -20.40 -15.33 -3.69
C MET A 143 -21.70 -15.56 -4.48
N VAL A 144 -22.71 -14.70 -4.34
CA VAL A 144 -23.97 -14.78 -5.11
C VAL A 144 -23.71 -14.68 -6.61
N THR A 145 -22.75 -13.87 -7.06
CA THR A 145 -22.36 -13.82 -8.48
C THR A 145 -21.82 -15.16 -8.98
N GLY A 146 -21.15 -15.93 -8.11
CA GLY A 146 -20.69 -17.29 -8.39
C GLY A 146 -21.84 -18.29 -8.54
N ILE A 147 -22.88 -18.17 -7.70
CA ILE A 147 -24.10 -18.98 -7.81
C ILE A 147 -24.76 -18.74 -9.16
N ILE A 148 -24.91 -17.47 -9.56
CA ILE A 148 -25.56 -17.09 -10.82
C ILE A 148 -24.77 -17.65 -12.01
N GLY A 149 -23.45 -17.48 -12.06
CA GLY A 149 -22.64 -18.06 -13.14
C GLY A 149 -22.70 -19.58 -13.18
N ALA A 150 -22.70 -20.24 -12.03
CA ALA A 150 -22.86 -21.69 -11.98
C ALA A 150 -24.25 -22.16 -12.47
N TRP A 151 -25.31 -21.37 -12.28
CA TRP A 151 -26.61 -21.63 -12.89
C TRP A 151 -26.60 -21.41 -14.40
N VAL A 152 -25.94 -20.35 -14.89
CA VAL A 152 -25.71 -20.15 -16.33
C VAL A 152 -24.99 -21.37 -16.92
N PHE A 153 -23.94 -21.86 -16.25
CA PHE A 153 -23.28 -23.11 -16.64
C PHE A 153 -24.26 -24.29 -16.64
N ALA A 154 -25.06 -24.48 -15.60
CA ALA A 154 -26.00 -25.59 -15.47
C ALA A 154 -27.07 -25.60 -16.58
N LEU A 155 -27.55 -24.42 -16.98
CA LEU A 155 -28.57 -24.22 -18.01
C LEU A 155 -28.02 -24.42 -19.42
N THR A 156 -26.78 -23.98 -19.66
CA THR A 156 -26.17 -23.99 -21.00
C THR A 156 -25.33 -25.23 -21.29
N SER A 157 -24.85 -25.93 -20.25
CA SER A 157 -24.16 -27.19 -20.40
C SER A 157 -25.13 -28.37 -20.52
N GLY A 158 -24.91 -29.20 -21.54
CA GLY A 158 -25.72 -30.40 -21.79
C GLY A 158 -25.78 -31.30 -20.55
N ARG A 159 -26.90 -32.02 -20.37
CA ARG A 159 -26.98 -33.04 -19.32
C ARG A 159 -25.86 -34.07 -19.54
N PRO A 160 -25.23 -34.59 -18.47
CA PRO A 160 -24.23 -35.63 -18.62
C PRO A 160 -24.89 -36.83 -19.32
N GLU A 161 -24.58 -37.06 -20.59
CA GLU A 161 -24.99 -38.28 -21.28
C GLU A 161 -24.31 -39.46 -20.58
N PHE A 162 -25.11 -40.37 -20.03
CA PHE A 162 -24.72 -41.55 -19.24
C PHE A 162 -23.91 -42.61 -20.01
N ARG A 163 -23.33 -42.28 -21.17
CA ARG A 163 -22.49 -43.21 -21.93
C ARG A 163 -21.02 -42.92 -21.68
N SER A 164 -20.42 -43.75 -20.82
CA SER A 164 -19.03 -44.21 -20.85
C SER A 164 -18.10 -43.34 -21.72
N GLN A 165 -17.83 -42.10 -21.29
CA GLN A 165 -16.73 -41.33 -21.88
C GLN A 165 -15.45 -41.84 -21.23
N LYS A 166 -14.81 -42.80 -21.89
CA LYS A 166 -13.40 -43.09 -21.67
C LYS A 166 -12.61 -41.81 -21.97
N GLY A 167 -11.91 -41.32 -20.96
CA GLY A 167 -10.84 -40.32 -21.10
C GLY A 167 -11.28 -38.89 -20.83
N PHE A 168 -11.23 -38.47 -19.57
CA PHE A 168 -10.85 -37.09 -19.27
C PHE A 168 -9.38 -36.94 -19.70
N THR A 169 -9.13 -36.38 -20.89
CA THR A 169 -7.79 -36.13 -21.40
C THR A 169 -7.29 -34.74 -20.98
N TRP A 170 -5.98 -34.58 -20.76
CA TRP A 170 -5.32 -33.31 -20.41
C TRP A 170 -5.67 -32.13 -21.33
N THR A 171 -6.03 -32.42 -22.58
CA THR A 171 -6.53 -31.45 -23.57
C THR A 171 -7.79 -30.70 -23.12
N HIS A 172 -8.60 -31.25 -22.20
CA HIS A 172 -9.78 -30.57 -21.64
C HIS A 172 -9.45 -29.47 -20.63
N LEU A 173 -8.25 -29.52 -20.03
CA LEU A 173 -7.75 -28.48 -19.12
C LEU A 173 -6.87 -27.47 -19.85
N ALA A 174 -6.17 -27.90 -20.92
CA ALA A 174 -5.25 -27.05 -21.66
C ALA A 174 -5.90 -25.79 -22.25
N PHE A 175 -7.09 -25.89 -22.85
CA PHE A 175 -7.78 -24.74 -23.46
C PHE A 175 -8.26 -23.69 -22.43
N PRO A 176 -8.96 -24.07 -21.34
CA PRO A 176 -9.25 -23.13 -20.25
C PRO A 176 -8.00 -22.44 -19.72
N ILE A 177 -6.91 -23.19 -19.50
CA ILE A 177 -5.65 -22.62 -19.01
C ILE A 177 -5.07 -21.61 -20.00
N VAL A 178 -5.04 -21.91 -21.30
CA VAL A 178 -4.55 -20.96 -22.32
C VAL A 178 -5.41 -19.68 -22.36
N ILE A 179 -6.73 -19.80 -22.21
CA ILE A 179 -7.62 -18.64 -22.16
C ILE A 179 -7.38 -17.81 -20.90
N LEU A 180 -7.17 -18.47 -19.76
CA LEU A 180 -6.83 -17.79 -18.50
C LEU A 180 -5.47 -17.09 -18.59
N ILE A 181 -4.47 -17.70 -19.23
CA ILE A 181 -3.18 -17.07 -19.52
C ILE A 181 -3.38 -15.86 -20.44
N ALA A 182 -4.21 -15.97 -21.47
CA ALA A 182 -4.49 -14.85 -22.38
C ALA A 182 -5.25 -13.71 -21.67
N ALA A 183 -6.22 -14.02 -20.80
CA ALA A 183 -6.93 -13.03 -20.00
C ALA A 183 -6.00 -12.35 -19.00
N PHE A 184 -5.08 -13.10 -18.39
CA PHE A 184 -4.05 -12.56 -17.52
C PHE A 184 -3.08 -11.66 -18.30
N ALA A 185 -2.60 -12.09 -19.46
CA ALA A 185 -1.75 -11.29 -20.33
C ALA A 185 -2.45 -10.02 -20.82
N LEU A 186 -3.74 -10.09 -21.15
CA LEU A 186 -4.56 -8.93 -21.49
C LEU A 186 -4.68 -7.98 -20.30
N HIS A 187 -4.97 -8.48 -19.10
CA HIS A 187 -4.99 -7.68 -17.88
C HIS A 187 -3.64 -6.99 -17.64
N LEU A 188 -2.51 -7.70 -17.79
CA LEU A 188 -1.17 -7.13 -17.69
C LEU A 188 -0.95 -6.02 -18.74
N SER A 189 -1.44 -6.19 -19.97
CA SER A 189 -1.33 -5.17 -21.02
C SER A 189 -2.25 -3.96 -20.84
N MET A 190 -3.34 -4.12 -20.07
CA MET A 190 -4.27 -3.03 -19.72
C MET A 190 -3.88 -2.32 -18.43
N ARG A 191 -2.82 -2.78 -17.74
CA ARG A 191 -2.23 -1.97 -16.68
C ARG A 191 -1.79 -0.65 -17.31
N PRO A 192 -2.01 0.49 -16.65
CA PRO A 192 -1.38 1.73 -17.09
C PRO A 192 0.14 1.52 -17.12
N GLU A 193 0.68 1.20 -18.30
CA GLU A 193 2.10 1.29 -18.59
C GLU A 193 2.39 2.78 -18.73
N ARG A 194 2.75 3.40 -17.61
CA ARG A 194 3.48 4.65 -17.62
C ARG A 194 4.83 4.40 -16.99
N GLN A 195 5.89 4.55 -17.79
CA GLN A 195 7.15 4.98 -17.22
C GLN A 195 6.85 6.29 -16.50
N LEU A 196 7.21 6.37 -15.22
CA LEU A 196 7.33 7.66 -14.54
C LEU A 196 8.14 8.55 -15.49
N LYS A 197 7.54 9.62 -16.02
CA LYS A 197 8.29 10.67 -16.73
C LYS A 197 8.98 11.53 -15.68
N ILE A 198 9.85 10.91 -14.91
CA ILE A 198 10.74 11.58 -13.99
C ILE A 198 12.09 11.51 -14.65
N ASP A 199 12.64 12.68 -14.98
CA ASP A 199 13.95 12.76 -15.58
C ASP A 199 14.99 12.42 -14.51
N ASP A 200 15.93 11.55 -14.84
CA ASP A 200 17.09 11.32 -13.99
C ASP A 200 17.93 12.59 -13.96
N TYR A 201 18.27 13.06 -12.75
CA TYR A 201 19.15 14.21 -12.60
C TYR A 201 20.61 13.75 -12.83
N PRO A 202 21.32 14.31 -13.82
CA PRO A 202 22.70 13.94 -14.09
C PRO A 202 23.63 14.66 -13.12
N LEU A 203 23.56 14.31 -11.82
CA LEU A 203 24.52 14.81 -10.84
C LEU A 203 25.90 14.26 -11.21
N GLU A 204 26.82 15.15 -11.57
CA GLU A 204 28.22 14.80 -11.80
C GLU A 204 29.01 15.02 -10.51
N ASN A 205 30.03 14.20 -10.26
CA ASN A 205 31.01 14.38 -9.18
C ASN A 205 30.42 14.35 -7.75
N TYR A 206 30.11 13.15 -7.28
CA TYR A 206 29.86 12.83 -5.86
C TYR A 206 30.46 11.46 -5.54
N ARG A 207 30.62 11.14 -4.25
CA ARG A 207 31.12 9.83 -3.80
C ARG A 207 30.03 9.07 -3.08
N VAL A 208 29.93 7.78 -3.40
CA VAL A 208 29.04 6.83 -2.72
C VAL A 208 29.87 5.94 -1.83
N ALA A 209 29.56 5.89 -0.54
CA ALA A 209 30.16 4.98 0.42
C ALA A 209 29.08 4.16 1.14
N ILE A 210 29.22 2.84 1.16
CA ILE A 210 28.41 2.00 2.04
C ILE A 210 29.04 2.09 3.43
N LEU A 211 28.37 2.77 4.36
CA LEU A 211 28.86 2.98 5.72
C LEU A 211 28.71 1.70 6.54
N VAL A 212 27.51 1.12 6.52
CA VAL A 212 27.20 -0.17 7.14
C VAL A 212 26.26 -0.97 6.27
N ASP A 213 26.33 -2.30 6.37
CA ASP A 213 25.45 -3.24 5.69
C ASP A 213 24.90 -4.30 6.68
N GLY A 214 24.03 -5.17 6.17
CA GLY A 214 23.48 -6.28 6.94
C GLY A 214 22.47 -5.87 8.03
N LEU A 215 21.88 -4.68 7.90
CA LEU A 215 20.80 -4.23 8.78
C LEU A 215 19.50 -4.97 8.45
N ASP A 216 18.73 -5.32 9.48
CA ASP A 216 17.46 -6.02 9.31
C ASP A 216 16.29 -5.06 9.11
N GLN A 217 16.02 -4.72 7.85
CA GLN A 217 14.93 -3.81 7.45
C GLN A 217 15.01 -2.47 8.20
N PRO A 218 16.11 -1.69 8.01
CA PRO A 218 16.25 -0.41 8.69
C PRO A 218 15.12 0.54 8.27
N TRP A 219 14.61 1.34 9.21
CA TRP A 219 13.42 2.16 9.00
C TRP A 219 13.67 3.67 9.11
N SER A 220 14.35 4.11 10.16
CA SER A 220 14.70 5.52 10.41
C SER A 220 16.12 5.62 10.97
N MET A 221 16.77 6.76 10.74
CA MET A 221 18.07 7.09 11.30
C MET A 221 18.08 8.49 11.88
N VAL A 222 18.74 8.65 13.03
CA VAL A 222 19.09 9.96 13.57
C VAL A 222 20.59 10.04 13.82
N GLN A 223 21.14 11.25 13.68
CA GLN A 223 22.50 11.58 14.09
C GLN A 223 22.46 12.22 15.48
N LEU A 224 23.28 11.71 16.40
CA LEU A 224 23.44 12.27 17.73
C LEU A 224 24.43 13.44 17.69
N PRO A 225 24.34 14.42 18.61
CA PRO A 225 25.29 15.54 18.70
C PRO A 225 26.75 15.12 18.94
N ASP A 226 26.99 13.88 19.37
CA ASP A 226 28.34 13.32 19.54
C ASP A 226 28.87 12.64 18.27
N GLY A 227 28.16 12.73 17.14
CA GLY A 227 28.54 12.18 15.84
C GLY A 227 28.14 10.72 15.62
N ARG A 228 27.66 10.01 16.65
CA ARG A 228 27.13 8.65 16.49
C ARG A 228 25.81 8.69 15.73
N ARG A 229 25.44 7.59 15.08
CA ARG A 229 24.14 7.45 14.39
C ARG A 229 23.38 6.28 14.99
N LEU A 230 22.08 6.46 15.18
CA LEU A 230 21.18 5.41 15.63
C LEU A 230 20.27 5.03 14.47
N VAL A 231 20.06 3.73 14.25
CA VAL A 231 19.20 3.21 13.19
C VAL A 231 18.16 2.26 13.78
N THR A 232 16.87 2.51 13.55
CA THR A 232 15.83 1.53 13.90
C THR A 232 15.82 0.39 12.88
N GLU A 233 15.70 -0.84 13.37
CA GLU A 233 15.42 -2.04 12.57
C GLU A 233 13.99 -2.49 12.86
N ARG A 234 13.23 -2.79 11.82
CA ARG A 234 11.81 -3.17 11.96
C ARG A 234 11.60 -4.42 12.81
N SER A 235 12.62 -5.25 12.97
CA SER A 235 12.62 -6.40 13.88
C SER A 235 12.64 -6.05 15.38
N GLY A 236 12.72 -4.76 15.74
CA GLY A 236 12.61 -4.30 17.13
C GLY A 236 13.95 -3.90 17.76
N ASN A 237 15.00 -3.69 16.98
CA ASN A 237 16.30 -3.26 17.49
C ASN A 237 16.59 -1.80 17.13
N ILE A 238 17.42 -1.15 17.95
CA ILE A 238 18.12 0.07 17.56
C ILE A 238 19.60 -0.27 17.44
N ARG A 239 20.17 -0.04 16.26
CA ARG A 239 21.60 -0.24 15.98
C ARG A 239 22.35 1.06 16.15
N ILE A 240 23.60 0.95 16.59
CA ILE A 240 24.47 2.09 16.85
C ILE A 240 25.62 2.02 15.85
N ILE A 241 25.82 3.10 15.11
CA ILE A 241 26.99 3.34 14.27
C ILE A 241 27.84 4.36 15.02
N ASP A 242 29.10 4.04 15.28
CA ASP A 242 30.03 4.94 15.96
C ASP A 242 30.46 6.11 15.07
N VAL A 243 31.28 7.01 15.63
CA VAL A 243 31.71 8.23 14.96
C VAL A 243 32.64 7.94 13.78
N GLU A 244 33.34 6.80 13.82
CA GLU A 244 34.18 6.28 12.74
C GLU A 244 33.39 5.55 11.64
N GLY A 245 32.09 5.33 11.84
CA GLY A 245 31.22 4.68 10.86
C GLY A 245 31.08 3.16 11.04
N ALA A 246 31.60 2.58 12.13
CA ALA A 246 31.49 1.15 12.39
C ALA A 246 30.22 0.79 13.15
N LEU A 247 29.60 -0.32 12.75
CA LEU A 247 28.42 -0.87 13.39
C LEU A 247 28.80 -1.57 14.70
N LEU A 248 28.24 -1.11 15.82
CA LEU A 248 28.46 -1.76 17.10
C LEU A 248 27.79 -3.15 17.13
N LYS A 249 28.46 -4.07 17.85
CA LYS A 249 28.03 -5.47 17.93
C LYS A 249 26.71 -5.65 18.68
N GLN A 250 26.52 -4.91 19.76
CA GLN A 250 25.30 -4.99 20.56
C GLN A 250 24.31 -3.91 20.12
N PRO A 251 23.02 -4.24 19.92
CA PRO A 251 21.99 -3.25 19.77
C PRO A 251 21.78 -2.48 21.08
N LEU A 252 21.06 -1.36 21.01
CA LEU A 252 20.63 -0.60 22.18
C LEU A 252 19.73 -1.46 23.07
N GLU A 253 19.99 -1.49 24.37
CA GLU A 253 19.14 -2.15 25.36
C GLU A 253 17.94 -1.26 25.75
N GLY A 254 16.87 -1.86 26.29
CA GLY A 254 15.71 -1.10 26.80
C GLY A 254 14.69 -0.64 25.74
N VAL A 255 14.85 -1.07 24.49
CA VAL A 255 13.87 -0.86 23.41
C VAL A 255 12.58 -1.64 23.72
N PRO A 256 11.37 -1.08 23.49
CA PRO A 256 10.11 -1.77 23.78
C PRO A 256 9.90 -3.01 22.92
N GLU A 257 9.08 -3.94 23.43
CA GLU A 257 8.52 -5.01 22.61
C GLU A 257 7.59 -4.42 21.54
N VAL A 258 7.74 -4.90 20.30
CA VAL A 258 6.98 -4.42 19.14
C VAL A 258 6.22 -5.56 18.47
N PHE A 259 5.07 -5.24 17.88
CA PHE A 259 4.35 -6.15 17.00
C PHE A 259 5.00 -6.16 15.61
N ILE A 260 5.64 -7.28 15.25
CA ILE A 260 6.26 -7.45 13.94
C ILE A 260 5.21 -7.98 12.96
N GLY A 261 4.82 -7.13 12.00
CA GLY A 261 3.84 -7.44 10.96
C GLY A 261 4.41 -7.29 9.56
N VAL A 262 3.55 -7.24 8.54
CA VAL A 262 3.96 -7.05 7.14
C VAL A 262 4.70 -5.73 6.97
N GLN A 263 4.12 -4.65 7.49
CA GLN A 263 4.75 -3.31 7.57
C GLN A 263 5.00 -2.85 9.02
N GLY A 264 4.45 -3.55 10.01
CA GLY A 264 4.62 -3.21 11.44
C GLY A 264 5.97 -3.68 12.00
N GLY A 265 6.43 -2.99 13.05
CA GLY A 265 7.65 -3.28 13.79
C GLY A 265 8.07 -2.07 14.61
N LEU A 266 9.36 -1.93 14.90
CA LEU A 266 9.93 -0.65 15.33
C LEU A 266 10.14 0.23 14.09
N LEU A 267 9.62 1.46 14.13
CA LEU A 267 9.50 2.30 12.95
C LEU A 267 10.33 3.57 13.15
N ASP A 268 9.72 4.70 13.49
CA ASP A 268 10.44 5.96 13.56
C ASP A 268 11.16 6.18 14.89
N MET A 269 12.19 7.00 14.81
CA MET A 269 12.95 7.50 15.94
C MET A 269 13.22 8.99 15.73
N ALA A 270 12.90 9.79 16.74
CA ALA A 270 13.13 11.23 16.72
C ALA A 270 13.83 11.67 18.02
N LEU A 271 14.81 12.55 17.90
CA LEU A 271 15.49 13.14 19.06
C LEU A 271 14.66 14.33 19.56
N SER A 272 14.49 14.46 20.88
CA SER A 272 13.88 15.67 21.47
C SER A 272 14.56 16.94 20.94
N PRO A 273 13.83 18.03 20.68
CA PRO A 273 14.44 19.32 20.36
C PRO A 273 15.47 19.78 21.43
N ASP A 274 15.30 19.33 22.68
CA ASP A 274 16.19 19.57 23.80
C ASP A 274 17.14 18.39 24.11
N PHE A 275 17.42 17.53 23.13
CA PHE A 275 18.13 16.25 23.34
C PHE A 275 19.46 16.38 24.08
N GLU A 276 20.23 17.45 23.85
CA GLU A 276 21.50 17.68 24.56
C GLU A 276 21.31 17.81 26.08
N ARG A 277 20.14 18.29 26.52
CA ARG A 277 19.80 18.51 27.92
C ARG A 277 19.07 17.32 28.53
N ASP A 278 18.09 16.77 27.84
CA ASP A 278 17.17 15.77 28.40
C ASP A 278 17.48 14.32 27.99
N ARG A 279 18.29 14.14 26.93
CA ARG A 279 18.61 12.84 26.32
C ARG A 279 17.37 12.05 25.87
N THR A 280 16.22 12.70 25.68
CA THR A 280 14.95 12.02 25.35
C THR A 280 14.90 11.63 23.88
N ILE A 281 14.61 10.36 23.63
CA ILE A 281 14.27 9.83 22.29
C ILE A 281 12.81 9.44 22.28
N PHE A 282 12.11 9.78 21.20
CA PHE A 282 10.77 9.34 20.89
C PHE A 282 10.83 8.21 19.87
N LEU A 283 10.03 7.16 20.11
CA LEU A 283 9.91 6.01 19.22
C LEU A 283 8.45 5.82 18.84
N SER A 284 8.20 5.58 17.56
CA SER A 284 6.93 5.05 17.08
C SER A 284 7.10 3.60 16.62
N TYR A 285 6.10 2.79 16.93
CA TYR A 285 6.18 1.35 16.70
C TYR A 285 4.78 0.74 16.60
N ALA A 286 4.66 -0.35 15.86
CA ALA A 286 3.46 -1.17 15.91
C ALA A 286 3.41 -1.93 17.23
N CYS A 287 2.25 -1.92 17.89
CA CYS A 287 2.04 -2.57 19.18
C CYS A 287 0.76 -3.40 19.17
N GLY A 288 0.67 -4.39 20.06
CA GLY A 288 -0.48 -5.31 20.16
C GLY A 288 -0.19 -6.67 19.53
N SER A 289 -1.16 -7.19 18.78
CA SER A 289 -1.12 -8.55 18.19
C SER A 289 -1.66 -8.55 16.76
N SER A 290 -1.58 -9.69 16.06
CA SER A 290 -2.11 -9.80 14.68
C SER A 290 -3.55 -9.36 14.55
N ASP A 291 -4.38 -9.71 15.54
CA ASP A 291 -5.84 -9.51 15.48
C ASP A 291 -6.28 -8.21 16.15
N ALA A 292 -5.35 -7.50 16.80
CA ALA A 292 -5.59 -6.26 17.51
C ALA A 292 -4.26 -5.51 17.67
N ASN A 293 -3.88 -4.74 16.65
CA ASN A 293 -2.69 -3.88 16.64
C ASN A 293 -3.05 -2.45 16.26
N ASN A 294 -2.18 -1.50 16.60
CA ASN A 294 -2.12 -0.20 15.94
C ASN A 294 -0.76 0.48 16.21
N LEU A 295 -0.58 1.72 15.77
CA LEU A 295 0.56 2.55 16.08
C LEU A 295 0.58 2.92 17.57
N CYS A 296 1.74 2.79 18.20
CA CYS A 296 2.06 3.32 19.51
C CYS A 296 3.20 4.34 19.39
N VAL A 297 3.22 5.32 20.29
CA VAL A 297 4.33 6.25 20.48
C VAL A 297 4.78 6.18 21.92
N GLY A 298 6.08 6.16 22.14
CA GLY A 298 6.69 6.20 23.47
C GLY A 298 7.94 7.06 23.50
N ARG A 299 8.43 7.32 24.70
CA ARG A 299 9.67 8.06 24.93
C ARG A 299 10.50 7.42 26.03
N GLY A 300 11.81 7.55 25.92
CA GLY A 300 12.79 7.12 26.93
C GLY A 300 14.06 7.95 26.84
N GLU A 301 14.95 7.81 27.83
CA GLU A 301 16.19 8.57 27.90
C GLU A 301 17.39 7.73 27.43
N LEU A 302 18.22 8.28 26.53
CA LEU A 302 19.40 7.61 26.02
C LEU A 302 20.60 7.75 26.98
N HIS A 303 20.99 6.64 27.60
CA HIS A 303 22.13 6.55 28.51
C HIS A 303 23.17 5.55 27.99
N GLY A 304 24.13 6.04 27.22
CA GLY A 304 25.18 5.21 26.63
C GLY A 304 24.63 4.26 25.56
N GLY A 305 24.53 2.97 25.90
CA GLY A 305 24.00 1.89 25.06
C GLY A 305 22.63 1.37 25.51
N GLU A 306 21.91 2.13 26.33
CA GLU A 306 20.63 1.75 26.94
C GLU A 306 19.61 2.88 26.81
N LEU A 307 18.35 2.52 26.57
CA LEU A 307 17.18 3.40 26.66
C LEU A 307 16.48 3.17 28.01
N ARG A 308 16.48 4.18 28.87
CA ARG A 308 15.90 4.10 30.23
C ARG A 308 14.53 4.75 30.30
N ASP A 309 13.76 4.30 31.31
CA ASP A 309 12.45 4.87 31.67
C ASP A 309 11.48 4.98 30.48
N PHE A 310 11.60 4.04 29.54
CA PHE A 310 10.76 4.02 28.36
C PHE A 310 9.30 3.81 28.75
N ARG A 311 8.44 4.71 28.27
CA ARG A 311 6.99 4.62 28.49
C ARG A 311 6.23 4.96 27.21
N ARG A 312 5.15 4.23 26.97
CA ARG A 312 4.16 4.58 25.95
C ARG A 312 3.37 5.80 26.40
N ILE A 313 3.23 6.76 25.50
CA ILE A 313 2.50 8.02 25.72
C ILE A 313 1.28 8.16 24.80
N PHE A 314 1.21 7.40 23.71
CA PHE A 314 0.04 7.37 22.83
C PHE A 314 -0.16 5.98 22.19
N GLN A 315 -1.42 5.65 21.90
CA GLN A 315 -1.82 4.49 21.10
C GLN A 315 -3.00 4.89 20.21
N ALA A 316 -2.88 4.64 18.90
CA ALA A 316 -3.95 4.88 17.95
C ALA A 316 -5.13 3.92 18.19
N GLU A 317 -6.35 4.40 17.92
CA GLU A 317 -7.60 3.66 18.10
C GLU A 317 -8.52 3.90 16.89
N PRO A 318 -9.38 2.94 16.51
CA PRO A 318 -9.52 1.60 17.08
C PRO A 318 -8.30 0.71 16.80
N LEU A 319 -8.23 -0.45 17.46
CA LEU A 319 -7.28 -1.48 17.06
C LEU A 319 -7.76 -2.15 15.77
N LYS A 320 -6.82 -2.51 14.90
CA LYS A 320 -7.04 -3.15 13.62
C LYS A 320 -6.45 -4.56 13.60
N ASP A 321 -6.97 -5.40 12.71
CA ASP A 321 -6.52 -6.78 12.47
C ASP A 321 -5.62 -6.92 11.22
N THR A 322 -5.23 -5.79 10.61
CA THR A 322 -4.32 -5.76 9.46
C THR A 322 -2.89 -5.44 9.89
N GLY A 323 -1.91 -6.15 9.33
CA GLY A 323 -0.48 -5.95 9.60
C GLY A 323 0.19 -4.87 8.75
N VAL A 324 -0.57 -3.92 8.20
CA VAL A 324 -0.10 -2.89 7.24
C VAL A 324 -0.58 -1.49 7.61
N GLN A 325 -0.02 -0.48 6.94
CA GLN A 325 -0.40 0.94 6.99
C GLN A 325 -0.46 1.52 8.40
N PHE A 326 0.70 1.59 9.05
CA PHE A 326 0.84 2.20 10.38
C PHE A 326 1.13 3.70 10.33
N GLY A 327 1.48 4.25 9.17
CA GLY A 327 2.07 5.58 9.06
C GLY A 327 3.47 5.59 9.71
N SER A 328 3.58 6.34 10.82
CA SER A 328 4.56 6.24 11.92
C SER A 328 5.52 7.42 12.10
N ARG A 329 5.66 8.34 11.14
CA ARG A 329 6.67 9.40 11.25
C ARG A 329 6.32 10.37 12.38
N ILE A 330 7.32 10.81 13.15
CA ILE A 330 7.24 11.81 14.21
C ILE A 330 7.98 13.06 13.75
N GLU A 331 7.36 14.23 13.84
CA GLU A 331 7.98 15.50 13.51
C GLU A 331 7.65 16.56 14.58
N PHE A 332 8.64 17.34 15.00
CA PHE A 332 8.45 18.38 16.01
C PHE A 332 8.01 19.70 15.38
N LEU A 333 7.12 20.41 16.07
CA LEU A 333 6.64 21.73 15.71
C LEU A 333 7.31 22.80 16.60
N PRO A 334 7.35 24.07 16.18
CA PRO A 334 8.05 25.14 16.90
C PRO A 334 7.35 25.58 18.20
N ASP A 335 6.22 24.96 18.53
CA ASP A 335 5.40 25.22 19.71
C ASP A 335 5.57 24.15 20.81
N ASP A 336 6.68 23.41 20.76
CA ASP A 336 7.01 22.32 21.68
C ASP A 336 6.00 21.16 21.67
N THR A 337 5.34 20.95 20.53
CA THR A 337 4.49 19.77 20.27
C THR A 337 5.11 18.87 19.19
N MET A 338 4.54 17.69 19.01
CA MET A 338 4.90 16.76 17.94
C MET A 338 3.68 16.37 17.12
N VAL A 339 3.86 16.24 15.82
CA VAL A 339 2.90 15.62 14.90
C VAL A 339 3.35 14.20 14.62
N VAL A 340 2.41 13.26 14.64
CA VAL A 340 2.66 11.84 14.37
C VAL A 340 1.70 11.36 13.29
N SER A 341 2.22 10.64 12.29
CA SER A 341 1.36 10.04 11.26
C SER A 341 0.78 8.69 11.65
N VAL A 342 -0.50 8.50 11.36
CA VAL A 342 -1.24 7.24 11.56
C VAL A 342 -1.91 6.85 10.24
N GLY A 343 -1.52 5.69 9.71
CA GLY A 343 -2.13 5.14 8.48
C GLY A 343 -3.56 4.63 8.70
N ASP A 344 -4.29 4.40 7.61
CA ASP A 344 -5.70 4.00 7.67
C ASP A 344 -5.89 2.53 8.07
N GLY A 345 -4.89 1.66 7.92
CA GLY A 345 -5.00 0.23 8.20
C GLY A 345 -5.48 -0.64 7.02
N PHE A 346 -5.41 -0.13 5.80
CA PHE A 346 -5.79 -0.71 4.52
C PHE A 346 -7.28 -1.05 4.37
N ASP A 347 -7.80 -1.97 5.17
CA ASP A 347 -9.19 -2.41 5.06
C ASP A 347 -10.18 -1.41 5.67
N TYR A 348 -9.67 -0.50 6.50
CA TYR A 348 -10.40 0.53 7.24
C TYR A 348 -10.34 1.91 6.57
N ARG A 349 -10.03 2.00 5.27
CA ARG A 349 -9.87 3.28 4.55
C ARG A 349 -11.00 4.30 4.78
N GLU A 350 -12.24 3.85 4.97
CA GLU A 350 -13.38 4.75 5.24
C GLU A 350 -13.20 5.52 6.57
N ASP A 351 -12.52 4.93 7.55
CA ASP A 351 -12.22 5.56 8.85
C ASP A 351 -11.29 6.77 8.72
N ALA A 352 -10.59 6.93 7.58
CA ALA A 352 -9.81 8.14 7.28
C ALA A 352 -10.68 9.42 7.32
N GLN A 353 -11.98 9.30 7.01
CA GLN A 353 -12.96 10.39 7.07
C GLN A 353 -13.71 10.49 8.41
N ASP A 354 -13.67 9.44 9.23
CA ASP A 354 -14.27 9.47 10.56
C ASP A 354 -13.35 10.17 11.56
N LEU A 355 -13.82 11.28 12.11
CA LEU A 355 -13.10 12.07 13.13
C LEU A 355 -13.23 11.47 14.54
N GLY A 356 -14.04 10.42 14.73
CA GLY A 356 -14.18 9.69 15.99
C GLY A 356 -13.02 8.74 16.31
N ASN A 357 -12.04 8.61 15.42
CA ASN A 357 -10.91 7.72 15.55
C ASN A 357 -9.59 8.29 15.00
N HIS A 358 -8.50 7.52 15.09
CA HIS A 358 -7.14 7.92 14.72
C HIS A 358 -6.65 7.35 13.37
N LEU A 359 -7.43 6.54 12.66
CA LEU A 359 -7.00 5.92 11.40
C LEU A 359 -6.99 6.92 10.26
N GLY A 360 -5.91 6.96 9.47
CA GLY A 360 -5.78 7.88 8.34
C GLY A 360 -5.71 9.35 8.77
N LYS A 361 -4.94 9.62 9.83
CA LYS A 361 -4.82 10.93 10.49
C LYS A 361 -3.36 11.31 10.67
N LEU A 362 -3.11 12.62 10.71
CA LEU A 362 -1.99 13.14 11.49
C LEU A 362 -2.55 13.57 12.85
N VAL A 363 -1.90 13.15 13.93
CA VAL A 363 -2.25 13.56 15.30
C VAL A 363 -1.20 14.52 15.84
N ARG A 364 -1.59 15.51 16.65
CA ARG A 364 -0.67 16.44 17.32
C ARG A 364 -0.78 16.28 18.83
N LEU A 365 0.38 16.07 19.48
CA LEU A 365 0.52 15.71 20.88
C LEU A 365 1.55 16.62 21.55
N ASN A 366 1.38 16.92 22.84
CA ASN A 366 2.45 17.43 23.68
C ASN A 366 3.53 16.36 23.87
N MET A 367 4.72 16.76 24.33
CA MET A 367 5.87 15.87 24.56
C MET A 367 5.64 14.75 25.59
N ASP A 368 4.55 14.83 26.37
CA ASP A 368 4.11 13.79 27.32
C ASP A 368 2.97 12.92 26.81
N GLY A 369 2.48 13.17 25.58
CA GLY A 369 1.34 12.49 24.96
C GLY A 369 -0.02 13.13 25.25
N SER A 370 -0.09 14.18 26.07
CA SER A 370 -1.34 14.92 26.29
C SER A 370 -1.72 15.75 25.05
N VAL A 371 -2.98 16.18 24.98
CA VAL A 371 -3.50 16.91 23.82
C VAL A 371 -3.23 18.42 23.97
N PRO A 372 -2.64 19.09 22.96
CA PRO A 372 -2.57 20.54 22.92
C PRO A 372 -3.96 21.19 22.93
N GLU A 373 -4.15 22.24 23.74
CA GLU A 373 -5.47 22.88 23.93
C GLU A 373 -6.00 23.56 22.66
N ASP A 374 -5.12 23.95 21.75
CA ASP A 374 -5.40 24.62 20.48
C ASP A 374 -5.56 23.65 19.30
N ASN A 375 -5.60 22.34 19.54
CA ASN A 375 -5.84 21.37 18.46
C ASN A 375 -7.21 21.62 17.78
N PRO A 376 -7.32 21.39 16.46
CA PRO A 376 -8.48 21.81 15.65
C PRO A 376 -9.83 21.24 16.08
N PHE A 377 -9.83 20.08 16.75
CA PHE A 377 -11.04 19.36 17.12
C PHE A 377 -11.28 19.26 18.63
N VAL A 378 -10.50 19.99 19.44
CA VAL A 378 -10.70 20.06 20.90
C VAL A 378 -12.09 20.60 21.22
N GLY A 379 -12.78 19.93 22.16
CA GLY A 379 -14.10 20.34 22.63
C GLY A 379 -15.25 20.06 21.65
N GLN A 380 -15.01 19.39 20.53
CA GLN A 380 -16.05 19.04 19.55
C GLN A 380 -16.57 17.61 19.81
N GLU A 381 -17.88 17.49 20.05
CA GLU A 381 -18.52 16.21 20.34
C GLU A 381 -18.33 15.20 19.18
N GLY A 382 -17.99 13.96 19.53
CA GLY A 382 -17.79 12.88 18.56
C GLY A 382 -16.47 12.94 17.79
N LYS A 383 -15.57 13.88 18.11
CA LYS A 383 -14.25 14.00 17.45
C LYS A 383 -13.11 13.72 18.43
N ARG A 384 -12.04 13.10 17.94
CA ARG A 384 -10.81 12.90 18.73
C ARG A 384 -10.02 14.21 18.80
N PRO A 385 -9.74 14.72 20.00
CA PRO A 385 -9.06 16.02 20.15
C PRO A 385 -7.59 15.97 19.72
N GLU A 386 -6.99 14.78 19.59
CA GLU A 386 -5.63 14.56 19.10
C GLU A 386 -5.46 14.88 17.60
N ILE A 387 -6.53 14.87 16.81
CA ILE A 387 -6.45 14.98 15.35
C ILE A 387 -5.92 16.37 14.95
N TYR A 388 -4.86 16.39 14.15
CA TYR A 388 -4.29 17.57 13.52
C TYR A 388 -4.81 17.74 12.09
N SER A 389 -4.81 16.69 11.28
CA SER A 389 -5.43 16.64 9.94
C SER A 389 -5.92 15.23 9.62
N TYR A 390 -6.74 15.08 8.59
CA TYR A 390 -7.43 13.82 8.27
C TYR A 390 -7.60 13.59 6.77
N GLY A 391 -8.10 12.41 6.40
CA GLY A 391 -8.21 12.03 4.99
C GLY A 391 -6.89 11.60 4.39
N HIS A 392 -6.06 10.90 5.16
CA HIS A 392 -4.78 10.33 4.72
C HIS A 392 -4.90 8.82 4.57
N ARG A 393 -4.13 8.22 3.66
CA ARG A 393 -4.05 6.77 3.47
C ARG A 393 -2.93 6.15 4.28
N ASN A 394 -1.68 6.45 3.95
CA ASN A 394 -0.54 5.87 4.66
C ASN A 394 0.69 6.80 4.59
N PRO A 395 0.72 7.85 5.43
CA PRO A 395 1.83 8.81 5.48
C PRO A 395 3.13 8.17 5.99
N GLN A 396 4.19 8.22 5.19
CA GLN A 396 5.49 7.61 5.50
C GLN A 396 6.58 8.65 5.82
N GLY A 397 6.40 9.89 5.37
CA GLY A 397 7.33 10.99 5.58
C GLY A 397 6.60 12.19 6.18
N LEU A 398 7.29 12.91 7.06
CA LEU A 398 6.90 14.18 7.65
C LEU A 398 8.18 15.00 7.84
N PHE A 399 8.11 16.29 7.55
CA PHE A 399 9.22 17.21 7.79
C PHE A 399 8.72 18.65 7.97
N TYR A 400 9.09 19.30 9.06
CA TYR A 400 8.75 20.69 9.32
C TYR A 400 9.88 21.62 8.86
N HIS A 401 9.60 22.42 7.84
CA HIS A 401 10.54 23.41 7.35
C HIS A 401 10.34 24.74 8.08
N ALA A 402 11.19 25.01 9.07
CA ALA A 402 11.08 26.17 9.96
C ALA A 402 11.10 27.53 9.25
N GLU A 403 11.91 27.68 8.19
CA GLU A 403 12.03 28.97 7.48
C GLU A 403 10.74 29.36 6.76
N SER A 404 10.04 28.40 6.14
CA SER A 404 8.77 28.65 5.48
C SER A 404 7.56 28.43 6.39
N GLY A 405 7.76 27.85 7.57
CA GLY A 405 6.70 27.44 8.49
C GLY A 405 5.78 26.35 7.92
N ARG A 406 6.28 25.49 7.03
CA ARG A 406 5.47 24.47 6.34
C ARG A 406 5.78 23.08 6.85
N LEU A 407 4.75 22.29 7.12
CA LEU A 407 4.85 20.86 7.38
C LEU A 407 4.61 20.11 6.07
N TYR A 408 5.61 19.40 5.58
CA TYR A 408 5.51 18.54 4.41
C TYR A 408 5.23 17.10 4.84
N GLU A 409 4.48 16.39 4.02
CA GLU A 409 4.11 14.99 4.22
C GLU A 409 4.24 14.24 2.91
N SER A 410 4.60 12.96 2.95
CA SER A 410 4.56 12.08 1.78
C SER A 410 3.94 10.73 2.09
N GLU A 411 2.97 10.31 1.29
CA GLU A 411 2.18 9.10 1.53
C GLU A 411 2.09 8.14 0.35
N HIS A 412 1.83 6.87 0.69
CA HIS A 412 1.50 5.86 -0.31
C HIS A 412 0.05 5.96 -0.74
N GLY A 413 -0.15 6.12 -2.04
CA GLY A 413 -1.41 5.83 -2.71
C GLY A 413 -1.70 4.33 -2.79
N PRO A 414 -2.86 3.96 -3.33
CA PRO A 414 -3.21 2.57 -3.65
C PRO A 414 -2.38 2.07 -4.85
N TYR A 415 -3.01 1.73 -5.98
CA TYR A 415 -2.29 1.42 -7.21
C TYR A 415 -2.14 2.70 -8.04
N GLY A 416 -1.03 3.42 -7.81
CA GLY A 416 -0.89 4.83 -8.22
C GLY A 416 -1.40 5.79 -7.14
N GLY A 417 -1.27 7.09 -7.40
CA GLY A 417 -1.76 8.15 -6.53
C GLY A 417 -0.96 8.31 -5.24
N ASP A 418 0.36 8.09 -5.27
CA ASP A 418 1.22 8.53 -4.17
C ASP A 418 1.28 10.05 -4.15
N GLU A 419 1.50 10.66 -2.98
CA GLU A 419 1.36 12.10 -2.81
C GLU A 419 2.51 12.73 -2.01
N VAL A 420 2.73 14.02 -2.27
CA VAL A 420 3.36 14.95 -1.32
C VAL A 420 2.34 16.03 -0.99
N ASN A 421 2.17 16.29 0.30
CA ASN A 421 1.19 17.23 0.82
C ASN A 421 1.85 18.36 1.64
N ILE A 422 1.25 19.55 1.60
CA ILE A 422 1.53 20.62 2.57
C ILE A 422 0.42 20.56 3.61
N ILE A 423 0.81 20.21 4.84
CA ILE A 423 -0.10 19.94 5.95
C ILE A 423 -0.53 21.22 6.66
N GLU A 424 -1.83 21.38 6.85
CA GLU A 424 -2.42 22.42 7.69
C GLU A 424 -3.40 21.83 8.73
N PRO A 425 -3.55 22.52 9.88
CA PRO A 425 -4.45 22.09 10.95
C PRO A 425 -5.92 22.09 10.50
N GLY A 426 -6.63 20.99 10.78
CA GLY A 426 -8.06 20.81 10.57
C GLY A 426 -8.47 20.46 9.14
N VAL A 427 -7.50 20.34 8.22
CA VAL A 427 -7.76 20.13 6.79
C VAL A 427 -7.95 18.66 6.45
N ASN A 428 -8.85 18.40 5.49
CA ASN A 428 -9.12 17.10 4.88
C ASN A 428 -8.28 16.93 3.61
N TYR A 429 -7.49 15.86 3.52
CA TYR A 429 -6.65 15.51 2.36
C TYR A 429 -7.33 14.53 1.39
N GLY A 430 -8.59 14.20 1.68
CA GLY A 430 -9.51 13.65 0.69
C GLY A 430 -9.58 12.13 0.63
N TRP A 431 -8.58 11.38 1.08
CA TRP A 431 -8.64 9.92 1.03
C TRP A 431 -9.79 9.35 1.92
N PRO A 432 -10.59 8.36 1.45
CA PRO A 432 -10.60 7.76 0.11
C PRO A 432 -11.64 8.37 -0.84
N LEU A 433 -12.22 9.53 -0.48
CA LEU A 433 -13.23 10.24 -1.26
C LEU A 433 -12.67 10.85 -2.54
N ALA A 434 -11.42 11.31 -2.51
CA ALA A 434 -10.66 11.78 -3.65
C ALA A 434 -9.30 11.06 -3.71
N THR A 435 -8.89 10.59 -4.89
CA THR A 435 -7.55 10.02 -5.12
C THR A 435 -7.25 9.89 -6.61
N GLU A 436 -5.99 10.08 -6.97
CA GLU A 436 -5.44 9.80 -8.32
C GLU A 436 -5.17 8.28 -8.55
N GLY A 437 -5.33 7.47 -7.51
CA GLY A 437 -5.07 6.03 -7.52
C GLY A 437 -6.32 5.17 -7.69
N ILE A 438 -6.11 3.90 -8.07
CA ILE A 438 -7.17 2.88 -8.14
C ILE A 438 -6.90 1.72 -7.17
N ASN A 439 -7.90 0.91 -6.85
CA ASN A 439 -7.67 -0.29 -6.03
C ASN A 439 -6.78 -1.28 -6.78
N TYR A 440 -6.05 -2.07 -6.01
CA TYR A 440 -5.51 -3.32 -6.53
C TYR A 440 -6.66 -4.31 -6.77
N PRO A 441 -6.65 -5.08 -7.88
CA PRO A 441 -5.76 -4.98 -9.03
C PRO A 441 -6.38 -4.22 -10.22
N GLY A 442 -7.26 -3.24 -10.00
CA GLY A 442 -7.67 -2.33 -11.06
C GLY A 442 -9.06 -1.70 -10.94
N SER A 443 -9.82 -1.94 -9.88
CA SER A 443 -11.14 -1.31 -9.71
C SER A 443 -11.02 0.09 -9.12
N SER A 444 -11.84 1.03 -9.56
CA SER A 444 -11.90 2.39 -9.00
C SER A 444 -12.24 2.38 -7.51
N ILE A 445 -11.68 3.34 -6.76
CA ILE A 445 -12.01 3.58 -5.35
C ILE A 445 -13.17 4.57 -5.25
N THR A 446 -13.02 5.67 -5.97
CA THR A 446 -13.94 6.81 -6.05
C THR A 446 -13.97 7.30 -7.50
N PRO A 447 -15.04 7.97 -7.95
CA PRO A 447 -15.04 8.67 -9.23
C PRO A 447 -14.30 10.03 -9.20
N HIS A 448 -13.79 10.45 -8.05
CA HIS A 448 -13.27 11.80 -7.83
C HIS A 448 -11.74 11.80 -7.66
N GLU A 449 -11.05 12.64 -8.43
CA GLU A 449 -9.63 12.97 -8.23
C GLU A 449 -9.48 14.19 -7.30
N GLU A 450 -10.47 15.10 -7.33
CA GLU A 450 -10.57 16.28 -6.47
C GLU A 450 -12.02 16.45 -5.99
N LEU A 451 -12.19 17.04 -4.81
CA LEU A 451 -13.49 17.35 -4.21
C LEU A 451 -13.46 18.66 -3.42
N GLU A 452 -14.56 19.42 -3.48
CA GLU A 452 -14.72 20.65 -2.72
C GLU A 452 -14.63 20.40 -1.21
N GLY A 453 -13.91 21.27 -0.49
CA GLY A 453 -13.69 21.14 0.95
C GLY A 453 -12.54 20.21 1.33
N MET A 454 -11.84 19.65 0.34
CA MET A 454 -10.64 18.84 0.51
C MET A 454 -9.45 19.53 -0.16
N ARG A 455 -8.24 19.22 0.32
CA ARG A 455 -6.99 19.70 -0.26
C ARG A 455 -6.38 18.62 -1.12
N GLY A 456 -6.12 18.93 -2.38
CA GLY A 456 -5.32 18.08 -3.26
C GLY A 456 -3.82 18.20 -2.97
N PRO A 457 -3.01 17.26 -3.48
CA PRO A 457 -1.59 17.20 -3.17
C PRO A 457 -0.77 18.26 -3.91
N LEU A 458 0.39 18.60 -3.34
CA LEU A 458 1.42 19.42 -4.00
C LEU A 458 2.03 18.68 -5.20
N ASN A 459 2.20 17.36 -5.07
CA ASN A 459 2.66 16.49 -6.15
C ASN A 459 2.00 15.11 -6.02
N HIS A 460 1.81 14.42 -7.14
CA HIS A 460 1.37 13.03 -7.13
C HIS A 460 2.13 12.15 -8.13
N TRP A 461 2.21 10.85 -7.85
CA TRP A 461 2.84 9.87 -8.74
C TRP A 461 1.89 8.73 -9.11
N THR A 462 1.62 8.63 -10.42
CA THR A 462 0.94 7.50 -11.04
C THR A 462 1.73 7.03 -12.28
N PRO A 463 2.46 5.89 -12.21
CA PRO A 463 2.44 4.89 -11.13
C PRO A 463 3.18 5.32 -9.86
N SER A 464 2.85 4.67 -8.74
CA SER A 464 3.44 4.91 -7.43
C SER A 464 4.96 4.72 -7.39
N ILE A 465 5.68 5.66 -6.76
CA ILE A 465 7.10 5.53 -6.37
C ILE A 465 7.26 4.89 -4.97
N ALA A 466 6.15 4.71 -4.25
CA ALA A 466 6.04 4.38 -2.84
C ALA A 466 6.95 5.27 -1.99
N PRO A 467 6.63 6.57 -1.82
CA PRO A 467 7.47 7.53 -1.11
C PRO A 467 7.63 7.15 0.36
N SER A 468 8.73 7.56 0.99
CA SER A 468 9.00 7.26 2.39
C SER A 468 9.51 8.47 3.17
N GLY A 469 10.75 8.49 3.65
CA GLY A 469 11.33 9.70 4.26
C GLY A 469 11.31 10.89 3.30
N ILE A 470 11.04 12.07 3.85
CA ILE A 470 11.03 13.37 3.18
C ILE A 470 11.86 14.36 4.03
N THR A 471 12.60 15.24 3.38
CA THR A 471 13.34 16.33 4.05
C THR A 471 13.51 17.52 3.12
N VAL A 472 13.83 18.70 3.65
CA VAL A 472 14.34 19.82 2.84
C VAL A 472 15.85 19.81 2.92
N TYR A 473 16.52 19.80 1.77
CA TYR A 473 17.98 19.86 1.76
C TYR A 473 18.48 21.24 2.19
N ARG A 474 19.36 21.24 3.20
CA ARG A 474 20.08 22.40 3.71
C ARG A 474 21.51 21.99 4.02
N GLY A 475 22.46 22.43 3.20
CA GLY A 475 23.88 22.15 3.41
C GLY A 475 24.75 22.64 2.26
N ASP A 476 26.04 22.74 2.51
CA ASP A 476 27.00 23.25 1.52
C ASP A 476 27.54 22.15 0.59
N GLY A 477 27.28 20.87 0.88
CA GLY A 477 27.75 19.75 0.05
C GLY A 477 27.17 19.74 -1.37
N PHE A 478 25.85 19.90 -1.50
CA PHE A 478 25.13 20.01 -2.77
C PHE A 478 24.37 21.34 -2.85
N PRO A 479 25.05 22.48 -3.08
CA PRO A 479 24.41 23.80 -3.06
C PRO A 479 23.23 23.93 -4.02
N GLU A 480 23.25 23.18 -5.13
CA GLU A 480 22.17 23.13 -6.10
C GLU A 480 20.87 22.53 -5.54
N PHE A 481 20.90 21.79 -4.44
CA PHE A 481 19.71 21.20 -3.81
C PHE A 481 19.12 22.09 -2.71
N ASN A 482 19.79 23.19 -2.33
CA ASN A 482 19.38 24.00 -1.19
C ASN A 482 17.95 24.54 -1.32
N GLY A 483 17.09 24.10 -0.41
CA GLY A 483 15.67 24.47 -0.34
C GLY A 483 14.73 23.52 -1.07
N ASP A 484 15.26 22.52 -1.75
CA ASP A 484 14.46 21.52 -2.44
C ASP A 484 14.05 20.40 -1.48
N LEU A 485 12.89 19.81 -1.75
CA LEU A 485 12.45 18.61 -1.05
C LEU A 485 13.18 17.39 -1.63
N LEU A 486 13.69 16.53 -0.75
CA LEU A 486 14.20 15.22 -1.09
C LEU A 486 13.25 14.17 -0.53
N VAL A 487 12.68 13.35 -1.41
CA VAL A 487 11.72 12.30 -1.07
C VAL A 487 12.33 10.95 -1.44
N SER A 488 12.53 10.06 -0.48
CA SER A 488 12.97 8.69 -0.75
C SER A 488 11.84 7.87 -1.39
N GLY A 489 12.17 6.97 -2.33
CA GLY A 489 11.21 6.11 -3.01
C GLY A 489 11.55 4.63 -2.94
N LEU A 490 10.60 3.85 -2.43
CA LEU A 490 10.73 2.40 -2.28
C LEU A 490 10.51 1.66 -3.61
N ALA A 491 9.40 1.89 -4.28
CA ALA A 491 9.10 1.26 -5.58
C ALA A 491 9.80 2.00 -6.74
N GLY A 492 9.96 3.32 -6.59
CA GLY A 492 10.71 4.19 -7.50
C GLY A 492 12.24 4.00 -7.43
N ARG A 493 12.74 3.31 -6.40
CA ARG A 493 14.14 2.87 -6.24
C ARG A 493 15.18 4.00 -6.29
N GLY A 494 14.93 5.11 -5.62
CA GLY A 494 15.87 6.25 -5.61
C GLY A 494 15.42 7.35 -4.66
N VAL A 495 16.05 8.52 -4.79
CA VAL A 495 15.64 9.75 -4.12
C VAL A 495 15.06 10.68 -5.18
N PHE A 496 13.98 11.37 -4.88
CA PHE A 496 13.26 12.26 -5.77
C PHE A 496 13.40 13.68 -5.25
N ARG A 497 13.97 14.55 -6.08
CA ARG A 497 14.18 15.97 -5.80
C ARG A 497 13.02 16.76 -6.37
N LEU A 498 12.24 17.37 -5.50
CA LEU A 498 11.16 18.27 -5.86
C LEU A 498 11.60 19.71 -5.65
N LYS A 499 11.75 20.45 -6.74
CA LYS A 499 12.09 21.87 -6.72
C LYS A 499 10.82 22.70 -6.67
N LEU A 500 10.75 23.61 -5.70
CA LEU A 500 9.65 24.55 -5.54
C LEU A 500 10.10 25.98 -5.89
N GLU A 501 9.31 26.70 -6.68
CA GLU A 501 9.48 28.14 -6.92
C GLU A 501 8.17 28.83 -6.55
N ASP A 502 8.23 29.85 -5.68
CA ASP A 502 7.05 30.56 -5.14
C ASP A 502 5.98 29.65 -4.49
N GLY A 503 6.38 28.43 -4.10
CA GLY A 503 5.51 27.43 -3.51
C GLY A 503 4.87 26.45 -4.50
N ASP A 504 5.09 26.65 -5.80
CA ASP A 504 4.64 25.75 -6.85
C ASP A 504 5.74 24.77 -7.25
N LEU A 505 5.35 23.54 -7.59
CA LEU A 505 6.27 22.52 -8.09
C LEU A 505 6.73 22.87 -9.51
N VAL A 506 8.02 23.06 -9.70
CA VAL A 506 8.62 23.36 -11.02
C VAL A 506 9.45 22.23 -11.59
N SER A 507 9.91 21.28 -10.75
CA SER A 507 10.69 20.13 -11.21
C SER A 507 10.55 18.94 -10.27
N ASP A 508 10.51 17.73 -10.86
CA ASP A 508 10.57 16.43 -10.20
C ASP A 508 11.63 15.58 -10.92
N GLN A 509 12.70 15.24 -10.21
CA GLN A 509 13.85 14.56 -10.78
C GLN A 509 14.34 13.45 -9.88
N ARG A 510 14.81 12.35 -10.47
CA ARG A 510 15.37 11.23 -9.72
C ARG A 510 16.87 11.39 -9.54
N LEU A 511 17.31 11.47 -8.29
CA LEU A 511 18.70 11.44 -7.88
C LEU A 511 19.18 10.00 -7.66
N PHE A 512 20.49 9.80 -7.82
CA PHE A 512 21.19 8.55 -7.50
C PHE A 512 20.57 7.30 -8.15
N HIS A 513 20.07 7.46 -9.37
CA HIS A 513 19.33 6.43 -10.10
C HIS A 513 20.19 5.20 -10.39
N GLU A 514 21.51 5.37 -10.49
CA GLU A 514 22.50 4.32 -10.66
C GLU A 514 22.63 3.38 -9.45
N LEU A 515 22.23 3.80 -8.25
CA LEU A 515 22.15 2.90 -7.10
C LEU A 515 21.10 1.81 -7.33
N ASP A 516 19.97 2.18 -7.95
CA ASP A 516 18.81 1.32 -8.16
C ASP A 516 18.45 0.53 -6.88
N LYS A 517 18.19 1.22 -5.77
CA LYS A 517 17.83 0.59 -4.48
C LYS A 517 16.54 1.16 -3.95
N ARG A 518 15.76 0.33 -3.24
CA ARG A 518 14.59 0.80 -2.50
C ARG A 518 15.08 1.69 -1.37
N ILE A 519 14.88 3.00 -1.45
CA ILE A 519 15.34 3.92 -0.41
C ILE A 519 14.19 4.17 0.56
N ARG A 520 14.42 3.90 1.84
CA ARG A 520 13.48 4.03 2.95
C ARG A 520 13.55 5.42 3.59
N ASP A 521 14.76 5.93 3.77
CA ASP A 521 14.95 7.22 4.41
C ASP A 521 16.07 7.99 3.75
N VAL A 522 15.97 9.32 3.82
CA VAL A 522 16.98 10.27 3.34
C VAL A 522 17.18 11.31 4.44
N VAL A 523 18.41 11.36 4.96
CA VAL A 523 18.79 12.24 6.06
C VAL A 523 19.92 13.15 5.60
N VAL A 524 19.80 14.45 5.88
CA VAL A 524 20.88 15.43 5.65
C VAL A 524 21.79 15.43 6.87
N GLY A 525 23.08 15.21 6.66
CA GLY A 525 24.11 15.30 7.69
C GLY A 525 24.53 16.74 7.98
N GLU A 526 25.29 16.93 9.04
CA GLU A 526 25.74 18.24 9.51
C GLU A 526 26.65 18.98 8.51
N GLU A 527 27.39 18.25 7.66
CA GLU A 527 28.29 18.83 6.65
C GLU A 527 27.61 18.93 5.27
N GLY A 528 26.32 18.61 5.17
CA GLY A 528 25.56 18.58 3.93
C GLY A 528 25.72 17.29 3.12
N GLU A 529 26.38 16.27 3.66
CA GLU A 529 26.35 14.92 3.11
C GLU A 529 24.94 14.31 3.26
N LEU A 530 24.59 13.34 2.42
CA LEU A 530 23.31 12.63 2.54
C LEU A 530 23.53 11.20 3.05
N TYR A 531 22.66 10.76 3.95
CA TYR A 531 22.56 9.36 4.35
C TYR A 531 21.28 8.76 3.79
N LEU A 532 21.42 7.65 3.05
CA LEU A 532 20.31 6.90 2.48
C LEU A 532 20.19 5.56 3.19
N LEU A 533 18.99 5.25 3.69
CA LEU A 533 18.67 3.96 4.27
C LEU A 533 18.00 3.08 3.23
N THR A 534 18.44 1.83 3.06
CA THR A 534 17.84 0.91 2.09
C THR A 534 16.83 -0.05 2.73
N ASP A 535 15.70 -0.28 2.05
CA ASP A 535 14.63 -1.16 2.52
C ASP A 535 14.90 -2.62 2.13
N GLY A 536 15.05 -3.51 3.11
CA GLY A 536 15.21 -4.95 2.88
C GLY A 536 15.90 -5.69 4.02
N LYS A 537 15.95 -7.03 3.94
CA LYS A 537 16.58 -7.90 4.95
C LYS A 537 18.11 -7.81 5.04
N SER A 538 18.71 -7.11 4.09
CA SER A 538 20.15 -6.80 4.05
C SER A 538 20.28 -5.32 3.75
N GLY A 539 19.64 -4.51 4.59
CA GLY A 539 19.63 -3.06 4.47
C GLY A 539 21.00 -2.48 4.76
N GLU A 540 21.21 -1.27 4.27
CA GLU A 540 22.47 -0.54 4.32
C GLU A 540 22.18 0.89 4.76
N VAL A 541 23.21 1.53 5.34
CA VAL A 541 23.32 2.99 5.37
C VAL A 541 24.36 3.37 4.33
N ILE A 542 23.93 4.11 3.32
CA ILE A 542 24.77 4.62 2.25
C ILE A 542 25.01 6.11 2.52
N ARG A 543 26.25 6.54 2.57
CA ARG A 543 26.63 7.94 2.63
C ARG A 543 26.95 8.45 1.22
N ILE A 544 26.40 9.60 0.89
CA ILE A 544 26.62 10.33 -0.35
C ILE A 544 27.34 11.62 0.02
N ASP A 545 28.63 11.66 -0.29
CA ASP A 545 29.48 12.81 -0.06
C ASP A 545 29.54 13.67 -1.33
N PRO A 546 29.59 15.01 -1.21
CA PRO A 546 29.97 15.84 -2.33
C PRO A 546 31.35 15.43 -2.86
N ALA A 547 31.64 15.67 -4.14
CA ALA A 547 33.03 15.59 -4.57
C ALA A 547 33.84 16.60 -3.76
N ASP A 548 35.02 16.18 -3.29
CA ASP A 548 35.99 17.14 -2.80
C ASP A 548 36.23 18.15 -3.94
N ASP A 549 36.23 19.45 -3.66
CA ASP A 549 36.89 20.40 -4.54
C ASP A 549 38.30 19.85 -4.74
N VAL A 550 38.57 19.28 -5.91
CA VAL A 550 39.93 19.11 -6.36
C VAL A 550 40.40 20.54 -6.51
N GLU A 551 41.04 21.08 -5.47
CA GLU A 551 41.87 22.26 -5.60
C GLU A 551 42.72 22.04 -6.84
N ALA A 552 42.43 22.82 -7.88
CA ALA A 552 43.18 22.80 -9.10
C ALA A 552 44.59 23.32 -8.77
N ASP A 553 45.50 22.39 -8.45
CA ASP A 553 46.94 22.63 -8.35
C ASP A 553 47.53 23.16 -9.66
#